data_AF-A0A8S3PPK3-F1
#
_entry.id   AF-A0A8S3PPK3-F1
#
_cell.length_a   1.000
_cell.length_b   1.000
_cell.length_c   1.000
_cell.angle_alpha   90.00
_cell.angle_beta   90.00
_cell.angle_gamma   90.00
#
_symmetry.space_group_name_H-M   'P 1'
#
loop_
_entity.id
_entity.type
_entity.pdbx_description
1 polymer ?
#
loop_
_entity_poly.entity_id
_entity_poly.type
_entity_poly.pdbx_seq_one_letter_code
_entity_poly.pdbx_strand_id
1 'polypeptide(L)'
;MASRLSQEEENYVRMCLLMTGISTRAARIVFDHSKTFDVTLMITLVKHLTDPKDLTPPRGGYGKLPLANETTPTSDLARIKFYRNFLAHLVEEKIEDTEFITAWDIVTDAISRLGGQPMKLECDKLKVKTLDQSNHEIILDIKRSNDEILELRKSVESLQKANDDLAKDVTKLKVA
;
A
#
# COMPACT_ATOMS: atom_id res chain seq x y z
N MET A 1 13.51 19.95 -23.46
CA MET A 1 14.16 18.71 -22.99
C MET A 1 13.56 18.39 -21.65
N ALA A 2 12.85 17.27 -21.50
CA ALA A 2 12.49 16.79 -20.17
C ALA A 2 13.80 16.49 -19.41
N SER A 3 13.94 17.01 -18.19
CA SER A 3 15.07 16.67 -17.34
C SER A 3 15.10 15.17 -17.10
N ARG A 4 16.29 14.57 -17.15
CA ARG A 4 16.47 13.17 -16.76
C ARG A 4 16.32 13.08 -15.24
N LEU A 5 15.55 12.09 -14.77
CA LEU A 5 15.42 11.79 -13.35
C LEU A 5 16.79 11.45 -12.74
N SER A 6 16.98 11.81 -11.48
CA SER A 6 18.04 11.24 -10.66
C SER A 6 17.75 9.76 -10.38
N GLN A 7 18.80 9.01 -10.03
CA GLN A 7 18.65 7.58 -9.74
C GLN A 7 17.67 7.33 -8.58
N GLU A 8 17.70 8.17 -7.55
CA GLU A 8 16.83 8.04 -6.37
C GLU A 8 15.35 8.33 -6.69
N GLU A 9 15.08 9.28 -7.59
CA GLU A 9 13.73 9.54 -8.12
C GLU A 9 13.25 8.37 -8.96
N GLU A 10 14.13 7.76 -9.78
CA GLU A 10 13.77 6.55 -10.51
C GLU A 10 13.48 5.39 -9.55
N ASN A 11 14.28 5.21 -8.50
CA ASN A 11 14.06 4.17 -7.48
C ASN A 11 12.70 4.33 -6.81
N TYR A 12 12.35 5.56 -6.43
CA TYR A 12 11.04 5.89 -5.88
C TYR A 12 9.91 5.51 -6.86
N VAL A 13 10.00 5.95 -8.12
CA VAL A 13 8.99 5.64 -9.15
C VAL A 13 8.89 4.14 -9.39
N ARG A 14 10.02 3.41 -9.45
CA ARG A 14 10.03 1.93 -9.57
C ARG A 14 9.27 1.28 -8.42
N MET A 15 9.54 1.71 -7.18
CA MET A 15 8.82 1.21 -6.00
C MET A 15 7.33 1.53 -6.06
N CYS A 16 6.94 2.75 -6.42
CA CYS A 16 5.52 3.12 -6.57
C CYS A 16 4.81 2.26 -7.62
N LEU A 17 5.44 2.00 -8.77
CA LEU A 17 4.88 1.13 -9.82
C LEU A 17 4.77 -0.33 -9.36
N LEU A 18 5.77 -0.83 -8.63
CA LEU A 18 5.75 -2.17 -8.04
C LEU A 18 4.56 -2.31 -7.07
N MET A 19 4.36 -1.31 -6.21
CA MET A 19 3.33 -1.32 -5.18
C MET A 19 1.91 -1.13 -5.74
N THR A 20 1.70 -0.22 -6.68
CA THR A 20 0.36 0.07 -7.23
C THR A 20 -0.14 -1.01 -8.19
N GLY A 21 0.75 -1.58 -9.02
CA GLY A 21 0.38 -2.57 -10.04
C GLY A 21 0.56 -4.02 -9.59
N ILE A 22 1.81 -4.45 -9.43
CA ILE A 22 2.18 -5.88 -9.33
C ILE A 22 1.83 -6.42 -7.94
N SER A 23 2.19 -5.70 -6.87
CA SER A 23 1.93 -6.14 -5.49
C SER A 23 0.44 -6.32 -5.22
N THR A 24 -0.39 -5.43 -5.76
CA THR A 24 -1.84 -5.49 -5.66
C THR A 24 -2.40 -6.74 -6.32
N ARG A 25 -1.89 -7.10 -7.49
CA ARG A 25 -2.31 -8.30 -8.19
C ARG A 25 -1.84 -9.58 -7.49
N ALA A 26 -0.63 -9.60 -6.95
CA ALA A 26 -0.11 -10.72 -6.18
C ALA A 26 -0.92 -10.94 -4.90
N ALA A 27 -1.27 -9.87 -4.18
CA ALA A 27 -2.11 -9.95 -2.98
C ALA A 27 -3.51 -10.51 -3.29
N ARG A 28 -4.08 -10.22 -4.48
CA ARG A 28 -5.40 -10.75 -4.87
C ARG A 28 -5.45 -12.26 -5.05
N ILE A 29 -4.32 -12.90 -5.39
CA ILE A 29 -4.24 -14.35 -5.58
C ILE A 29 -4.53 -15.09 -4.27
N VAL A 30 -4.25 -14.47 -3.12
CA VAL A 30 -4.49 -15.05 -1.79
C VAL A 30 -5.98 -15.17 -1.44
N PHE A 31 -6.85 -14.32 -2.01
CA PHE A 31 -8.27 -14.21 -1.64
C PHE A 31 -9.23 -14.80 -2.66
N ASP A 32 -8.79 -15.82 -3.41
CA ASP A 32 -9.55 -16.54 -4.42
C ASP A 32 -10.35 -15.63 -5.38
N HIS A 33 -9.63 -14.95 -6.28
CA HIS A 33 -10.16 -14.30 -7.49
C HIS A 33 -11.25 -13.24 -7.30
N SER A 34 -11.51 -12.72 -6.10
CA SER A 34 -12.39 -11.57 -5.97
C SER A 34 -11.79 -10.36 -6.70
N LYS A 35 -12.36 -10.06 -7.87
CA LYS A 35 -11.88 -9.03 -8.81
C LYS A 35 -12.00 -7.60 -8.25
N THR A 36 -12.56 -7.42 -7.06
CA THR A 36 -13.07 -6.12 -6.58
C THR A 36 -12.45 -5.62 -5.28
N PHE A 37 -11.57 -6.37 -4.60
CA PHE A 37 -11.01 -5.90 -3.33
C PHE A 37 -9.65 -5.17 -3.47
N ASP A 38 -9.56 -3.97 -2.88
CA ASP A 38 -8.32 -3.19 -2.68
C ASP A 38 -7.38 -3.91 -1.68
N VAL A 39 -6.05 -3.80 -1.81
CA VAL A 39 -5.07 -4.41 -0.87
C VAL A 39 -5.30 -4.00 0.59
N THR A 40 -5.69 -2.76 0.84
CA THR A 40 -6.07 -2.24 2.16
C THR A 40 -7.31 -2.94 2.70
N LEU A 41 -8.30 -3.15 1.82
CA LEU A 41 -9.49 -3.90 2.14
C LEU A 41 -9.14 -5.37 2.34
N MET A 42 -8.29 -5.98 1.51
CA MET A 42 -7.79 -7.35 1.68
C MET A 42 -7.11 -7.55 3.03
N ILE A 43 -6.19 -6.66 3.42
CA ILE A 43 -5.55 -6.71 4.75
C ILE A 43 -6.58 -6.49 5.88
N THR A 44 -7.60 -5.65 5.65
CA THR A 44 -8.68 -5.43 6.62
C THR A 44 -9.60 -6.64 6.72
N LEU A 45 -9.87 -7.34 5.62
CA LEU A 45 -10.65 -8.57 5.58
C LEU A 45 -9.87 -9.72 6.24
N VAL A 46 -8.55 -9.83 6.06
CA VAL A 46 -7.70 -10.76 6.83
C VAL A 46 -7.80 -10.50 8.33
N LYS A 47 -7.97 -9.24 8.75
CA LYS A 47 -8.14 -8.90 10.16
C LYS A 47 -9.54 -9.21 10.71
N HIS A 48 -10.57 -9.26 9.88
CA HIS A 48 -11.98 -9.26 10.33
C HIS A 48 -12.85 -10.43 9.84
N LEU A 49 -12.51 -11.11 8.73
CA LEU A 49 -13.35 -12.13 8.09
C LEU A 49 -12.83 -13.56 8.17
N THR A 50 -11.57 -13.78 8.55
CA THR A 50 -11.03 -15.13 8.58
C THR A 50 -11.19 -15.70 9.98
N ASP A 51 -12.01 -16.74 10.10
CA ASP A 51 -12.01 -17.69 11.21
C ASP A 51 -10.53 -18.01 11.57
N PRO A 52 -10.09 -17.85 12.82
CA PRO A 52 -8.67 -17.91 13.23
C PRO A 52 -7.91 -19.19 12.88
N LYS A 53 -8.53 -20.22 12.28
CA LYS A 53 -7.88 -21.49 11.97
C LYS A 53 -6.89 -21.45 10.78
N ASP A 54 -7.05 -20.54 9.82
CA ASP A 54 -6.29 -20.66 8.55
C ASP A 54 -5.33 -19.51 8.21
N LEU A 55 -5.33 -18.38 8.93
CA LEU A 55 -4.40 -17.26 8.68
C LEU A 55 -3.80 -16.74 9.99
N THR A 56 -2.66 -17.33 10.40
CA THR A 56 -1.91 -16.86 11.57
C THR A 56 -1.25 -15.51 11.25
N PRO A 57 -1.44 -14.46 12.07
CA PRO A 57 -0.77 -13.19 11.85
C PRO A 57 0.75 -13.32 12.04
N PRO A 58 1.56 -12.43 11.43
CA PRO A 58 3.00 -12.38 11.70
C PRO A 58 3.27 -12.14 13.18
N ARG A 59 4.43 -12.56 13.68
CA ARG A 59 4.81 -12.44 15.10
C ARG A 59 4.74 -11.01 15.62
N GLY A 60 5.05 -10.03 14.77
CA GLY A 60 4.97 -8.58 15.08
C GLY A 60 3.63 -7.92 14.72
N GLY A 61 2.65 -8.70 14.23
CA GLY A 61 1.42 -8.20 13.62
C GLY A 61 1.64 -7.49 12.29
N TYR A 62 0.57 -6.91 11.74
CA TYR A 62 0.60 -6.21 10.43
C TYR A 62 1.16 -4.78 10.49
N GLY A 63 1.59 -4.31 11.65
CA GLY A 63 2.11 -2.94 11.85
C GLY A 63 3.62 -2.83 11.71
N LYS A 64 4.32 -3.96 11.69
CA LYS A 64 5.79 -4.03 11.67
C LYS A 64 6.24 -4.88 10.49
N LEU A 65 7.45 -4.63 10.01
CA LEU A 65 8.07 -5.47 9.01
C LEU A 65 8.33 -6.87 9.61
N PRO A 66 7.80 -7.95 9.00
CA PRO A 66 8.06 -9.31 9.46
C PRO A 66 9.53 -9.71 9.31
N LEU A 67 9.99 -10.64 10.16
CA LEU A 67 11.34 -11.19 10.13
C LEU A 67 11.57 -11.96 8.83
N ALA A 68 12.80 -12.01 8.33
CA ALA A 68 13.13 -12.64 7.04
C ALA A 68 12.71 -14.12 6.93
N ASN A 69 12.71 -14.86 8.05
CA ASN A 69 12.30 -16.27 8.10
C ASN A 69 10.77 -16.48 8.15
N GLU A 70 9.97 -15.42 8.34
CA GLU A 70 8.51 -15.51 8.31
C GLU A 70 8.01 -15.49 6.86
N THR A 71 7.92 -16.65 6.20
CA THR A 71 7.60 -16.77 4.77
C THR A 71 6.14 -17.12 4.47
N THR A 72 5.25 -16.94 5.46
CA THR A 72 3.81 -17.22 5.28
C THR A 72 3.13 -16.15 4.42
N PRO A 73 1.99 -16.45 3.77
CA PRO A 73 1.24 -15.46 2.99
C PRO A 73 0.84 -14.21 3.81
N THR A 74 0.49 -14.36 5.08
CA THR A 74 0.16 -13.20 5.95
C THR A 74 1.38 -12.33 6.22
N SER A 75 2.56 -12.93 6.39
CA SER A 75 3.84 -12.21 6.49
C SER A 75 4.17 -11.46 5.21
N ASP A 76 3.95 -12.07 4.05
CA ASP A 76 4.19 -11.41 2.76
C ASP A 76 3.22 -10.26 2.49
N LEU A 77 1.95 -10.40 2.85
CA LEU A 77 0.98 -9.30 2.83
C LEU A 77 1.38 -8.17 3.79
N ALA A 78 1.91 -8.50 4.97
CA ALA A 78 2.40 -7.52 5.92
C ALA A 78 3.64 -6.76 5.40
N ARG A 79 4.55 -7.41 4.68
CA ARG A 79 5.68 -6.75 4.00
C ARG A 79 5.20 -5.75 2.95
N ILE A 80 4.30 -6.18 2.07
CA ILE A 80 3.71 -5.32 1.03
C ILE A 80 3.03 -4.10 1.68
N LYS A 81 2.24 -4.32 2.74
CA LYS A 81 1.63 -3.23 3.49
C LYS A 81 2.66 -2.27 4.07
N PHE A 82 3.69 -2.79 4.71
CA PHE A 82 4.74 -2.00 5.35
C PHE A 82 5.40 -1.06 4.35
N TYR A 83 5.84 -1.59 3.20
CA TYR A 83 6.49 -0.76 2.18
C TYR A 83 5.54 0.20 1.49
N ARG A 84 4.26 -0.15 1.32
CA ARG A 84 3.26 0.80 0.83
C ARG A 84 3.07 1.98 1.79
N ASN A 85 3.05 1.71 3.10
CA ASN A 85 2.97 2.76 4.11
C ASN A 85 4.26 3.60 4.17
N PHE A 86 5.42 2.96 4.04
CA PHE A 86 6.71 3.65 3.94
C PHE A 86 6.71 4.67 2.79
N LEU A 87 6.32 4.26 1.58
CA LEU A 87 6.25 5.15 0.42
C LEU A 87 5.25 6.30 0.60
N ALA A 88 4.09 6.02 1.21
CA ALA A 88 3.08 7.04 1.45
C ALA A 88 3.55 8.14 2.42
N HIS A 89 4.45 7.81 3.34
CA HIS A 89 5.00 8.77 4.31
C HIS A 89 6.35 9.35 3.89
N LEU A 90 6.90 8.93 2.75
CA LEU A 90 8.17 9.44 2.25
C LEU A 90 7.98 10.85 1.68
N VAL A 91 8.64 11.83 2.28
CA VAL A 91 8.47 13.25 1.91
C VAL A 91 9.23 13.59 0.64
N GLU A 92 10.46 13.09 0.48
CA GLU A 92 11.40 13.57 -0.54
C GLU A 92 11.28 12.89 -1.91
N GLU A 93 10.34 11.94 -2.07
CA GLU A 93 10.04 11.27 -3.36
C GLU A 93 11.28 10.65 -4.03
N LYS A 94 12.23 10.28 -3.19
CA LYS A 94 13.56 9.76 -3.49
C LYS A 94 13.87 8.63 -2.54
N ILE A 95 14.43 7.55 -3.08
CA ILE A 95 14.88 6.41 -2.28
C ILE A 95 16.35 6.16 -2.60
N GLU A 96 17.20 6.18 -1.57
CA GLU A 96 18.61 5.84 -1.69
C GLU A 96 18.80 4.44 -2.26
N ASP A 97 19.87 4.24 -3.03
CA ASP A 97 20.11 2.97 -3.74
C ASP A 97 20.15 1.74 -2.80
N THR A 98 20.75 1.89 -1.62
CA THR A 98 20.88 0.80 -0.63
C THR A 98 19.54 0.39 -0.04
N GLU A 99 18.70 1.38 0.28
CA GLU A 99 17.34 1.18 0.76
C GLU A 99 16.45 0.60 -0.35
N PHE A 100 16.60 1.11 -1.57
CA PHE A 100 15.89 0.61 -2.74
C PHE A 100 16.19 -0.87 -3.00
N ILE A 101 17.46 -1.27 -3.05
CA ILE A 101 17.86 -2.66 -3.28
C ILE A 101 17.24 -3.58 -2.22
N THR A 102 17.37 -3.19 -0.95
CA THR A 102 16.84 -3.95 0.18
C THR A 102 15.31 -4.07 0.11
N ALA A 103 14.61 -2.96 -0.08
CA ALA A 103 13.16 -2.92 -0.16
C ALA A 103 12.64 -3.71 -1.37
N TRP A 104 13.28 -3.53 -2.53
CA TRP A 104 12.93 -4.21 -3.76
C TRP A 104 13.01 -5.72 -3.61
N ASP A 105 14.13 -6.24 -3.09
CA ASP A 105 14.33 -7.68 -2.98
C ASP A 105 13.33 -8.28 -1.97
N ILE A 106 13.10 -7.63 -0.83
CA ILE A 106 12.10 -8.07 0.16
C ILE A 106 10.68 -8.11 -0.44
N VAL A 107 10.28 -7.06 -1.17
CA VAL A 107 8.94 -6.97 -1.75
C VAL A 107 8.77 -7.94 -2.92
N THR A 108 9.75 -8.06 -3.80
CA THR A 108 9.67 -8.96 -4.97
C THR A 108 9.69 -10.43 -4.56
N ASP A 109 10.42 -10.78 -3.50
CA ASP A 109 10.37 -12.10 -2.89
C ASP A 109 8.97 -12.43 -2.34
N ALA A 110 8.36 -11.47 -1.63
CA ALA A 110 7.00 -11.61 -1.13
C ALA A 110 6.00 -11.77 -2.29
N ILE A 111 6.10 -10.92 -3.31
CA ILE A 111 5.27 -11.01 -4.52
C ILE A 111 5.44 -12.36 -5.21
N SER A 112 6.66 -12.88 -5.32
CA SER A 112 6.95 -14.17 -5.94
C SER A 112 6.38 -15.34 -5.12
N ARG A 113 6.39 -15.27 -3.79
CA ARG A 113 5.77 -16.30 -2.95
C ARG A 113 4.24 -16.28 -3.06
N LEU A 114 3.64 -15.11 -3.16
CA LEU A 114 2.19 -14.94 -3.28
C LEU A 114 1.65 -15.29 -4.67
N GLY A 115 2.35 -14.87 -5.73
CA GLY A 115 1.86 -14.96 -7.11
C GLY A 115 2.70 -15.81 -8.07
N GLY A 116 3.73 -16.48 -7.55
CA GLY A 116 4.57 -17.40 -8.32
C GLY A 116 5.44 -16.75 -9.39
N GLN A 117 5.95 -17.59 -10.28
CA GLN A 117 6.87 -17.20 -11.36
C GLN A 117 6.34 -16.09 -12.28
N PRO A 118 5.04 -16.05 -12.67
CA PRO A 118 4.53 -14.99 -13.51
C PRO A 118 4.70 -13.59 -12.88
N MET A 119 4.45 -13.45 -11.57
CA MET A 119 4.63 -12.16 -10.91
C MET A 119 6.12 -11.79 -10.79
N LYS A 120 6.98 -12.76 -10.52
CA LYS A 120 8.43 -12.54 -10.49
C LYS A 120 8.95 -11.98 -11.81
N LEU A 121 8.52 -12.55 -12.94
CA LEU A 121 8.93 -12.08 -14.26
C LEU A 121 8.48 -10.63 -14.52
N GLU A 122 7.32 -10.23 -14.03
CA GLU A 122 6.87 -8.84 -14.11
C GLU A 122 7.70 -7.90 -13.24
N CYS A 123 8.11 -8.34 -12.05
CA CYS A 123 9.05 -7.59 -11.22
C CYS A 123 10.38 -7.40 -11.95
N ASP A 124 10.96 -8.46 -12.51
CA ASP A 124 12.25 -8.40 -13.23
C ASP A 124 12.17 -7.44 -14.42
N LYS A 125 11.07 -7.47 -15.18
CA LYS A 125 10.80 -6.53 -16.28
C LYS A 125 10.68 -5.09 -15.79
N LEU A 126 10.01 -4.86 -14.66
CA LEU A 126 9.86 -3.53 -14.09
C LEU A 126 11.20 -2.97 -13.59
N LYS A 127 12.08 -3.81 -13.01
CA LYS A 127 13.38 -3.37 -12.49
C LYS A 127 14.23 -2.70 -13.56
N VAL A 128 14.20 -3.23 -14.79
CA VAL A 128 14.99 -2.74 -15.93
C VAL A 128 14.22 -1.80 -16.86
N LYS A 129 12.93 -1.52 -16.58
CA LYS A 129 12.11 -0.64 -17.40
C LYS A 129 12.72 0.77 -17.43
N THR A 130 12.86 1.34 -18.63
CA THR A 130 13.21 2.75 -18.80
C THR A 130 12.08 3.62 -18.25
N LEU A 131 12.43 4.49 -17.31
CA LEU A 131 11.52 5.49 -16.75
C LEU A 131 11.86 6.86 -17.31
N ASP A 132 10.84 7.71 -17.42
CA ASP A 132 10.98 9.09 -17.85
C ASP A 132 10.24 10.02 -16.88
N GLN A 133 10.39 11.32 -17.11
CA GLN A 133 9.77 12.37 -16.30
C GLN A 133 8.25 12.21 -16.20
N SER A 134 7.58 11.77 -17.28
CA SER A 134 6.14 11.59 -17.28
C SER A 134 5.68 10.47 -16.34
N ASN A 135 6.44 9.38 -16.24
CA ASN A 135 6.16 8.35 -15.23
C ASN A 135 6.23 8.94 -13.81
N HIS A 136 7.22 9.80 -13.54
CA HIS A 136 7.38 10.45 -12.25
C HIS A 136 6.22 11.42 -11.95
N GLU A 137 5.90 12.31 -12.88
CA GLU A 137 4.79 13.28 -12.75
C GLU A 137 3.46 12.60 -12.45
N ILE A 138 3.13 11.52 -13.18
CA ILE A 138 1.91 10.74 -12.94
C ILE A 138 1.89 10.18 -11.51
N ILE A 139 3.03 9.68 -11.01
CA ILE A 139 3.12 9.16 -9.64
C ILE A 139 2.93 10.28 -8.60
N LEU A 140 3.49 11.47 -8.84
CA LEU A 140 3.33 12.61 -7.93
C LEU A 140 1.89 13.12 -7.90
N ASP A 141 1.23 13.19 -9.06
CA ASP A 141 -0.16 13.61 -9.15
C ASP A 141 -1.08 12.63 -8.42
N ILE A 142 -0.83 11.31 -8.56
CA ILE A 142 -1.55 10.28 -7.80
C ILE A 142 -1.34 10.47 -6.29
N LYS A 143 -0.10 10.72 -5.85
CA LYS A 143 0.20 10.93 -4.43
C LYS A 143 -0.50 12.17 -3.88
N ARG A 144 -0.40 13.30 -4.57
CA ARG A 144 -1.07 14.55 -4.19
C ARG A 144 -2.58 14.38 -4.10
N SER A 145 -3.18 13.71 -5.08
CA SER A 145 -4.62 13.40 -5.05
C SER A 145 -5.00 12.53 -3.85
N ASN A 146 -4.17 11.53 -3.49
CA ASN A 146 -4.41 10.72 -2.31
C ASN A 146 -4.31 11.53 -1.00
N ASP A 147 -3.35 12.45 -0.90
CA ASP A 147 -3.19 13.33 0.27
C ASP A 147 -4.39 14.28 0.40
N GLU A 148 -4.85 14.87 -0.70
CA GLU A 148 -6.07 15.69 -0.72
C GLU A 148 -7.30 14.89 -0.28
N ILE A 149 -7.47 13.66 -0.79
CA ILE A 149 -8.55 12.75 -0.38
C ILE A 149 -8.47 12.45 1.13
N LEU A 150 -7.26 12.26 1.68
CA LEU A 150 -7.08 12.00 3.11
C LEU A 150 -7.51 13.20 3.97
N GLU A 151 -7.12 14.42 3.59
CA GLU A 151 -7.51 15.64 4.30
C GLU A 151 -9.02 15.90 4.20
N LEU A 152 -9.63 15.66 3.03
CA LEU A 152 -11.07 15.71 2.86
C LEU A 152 -11.80 14.70 3.76
N ARG A 153 -11.29 13.46 3.88
CA ARG A 153 -11.87 12.43 4.76
C ARG A 153 -11.86 12.88 6.22
N LYS A 154 -10.74 13.39 6.73
CA LYS A 154 -10.64 13.93 8.10
C LYS A 154 -11.64 15.07 8.35
N SER A 155 -11.80 15.93 7.36
CA SER A 155 -12.77 17.04 7.42
C SER A 155 -14.21 16.54 7.47
N VAL A 156 -14.56 15.55 6.64
CA VAL A 156 -15.89 14.91 6.65
C VAL A 156 -16.17 14.22 7.98
N GLU A 157 -15.21 13.47 8.54
CA GLU A 157 -15.36 12.82 9.85
C GLU A 157 -15.63 13.84 10.97
N SER A 158 -14.94 14.98 10.93
CA SER A 158 -15.13 16.07 11.90
C SER A 158 -16.51 16.72 11.77
N LEU A 159 -16.97 16.96 10.55
CA LEU A 159 -18.31 17.50 10.28
C LEU A 159 -19.41 16.52 10.69
N GLN A 160 -19.23 15.22 10.43
CA GLN A 160 -20.18 14.18 10.84
C GLN A 160 -20.36 14.18 12.35
N LYS A 161 -19.25 14.22 13.11
CA LYS A 161 -19.29 14.29 14.57
C LYS A 161 -20.03 15.53 15.09
N ALA A 162 -19.72 16.70 14.51
CA ALA A 162 -20.40 17.93 14.89
C ALA A 162 -21.92 17.85 14.62
N ASN A 163 -22.32 17.31 13.48
CA ASN A 163 -23.72 17.12 13.11
C ASN A 163 -24.44 16.13 14.04
N ASP A 164 -23.78 15.04 14.43
CA ASP A 164 -24.33 14.07 15.39
C ASP A 164 -24.55 14.70 16.77
N ASP A 165 -23.65 15.58 17.21
CA ASP A 165 -23.79 16.30 18.49
C ASP A 165 -24.92 17.35 18.43
N LEU A 166 -25.01 18.11 17.33
CA LEU A 166 -26.13 19.02 17.05
C LEU A 166 -27.49 18.29 17.05
N ALA A 167 -27.56 17.10 16.42
CA ALA A 167 -28.78 16.30 16.38
C ALA A 167 -29.24 15.90 17.80
N LYS A 168 -28.31 15.49 18.68
CA LYS A 168 -28.63 15.17 20.08
C LYS A 168 -29.18 16.38 20.82
N ASP A 169 -28.59 17.55 20.63
CA ASP A 169 -29.04 18.77 21.32
C ASP A 169 -30.42 19.22 20.85
N VAL A 170 -30.71 19.13 19.55
CA VAL A 170 -32.06 19.36 19.01
C VAL A 170 -33.08 18.39 19.60
N THR A 171 -32.72 17.11 19.77
CA THR A 171 -33.63 16.14 20.40
C THR A 171 -33.91 16.48 21.86
N LYS A 172 -32.89 16.89 22.64
CA LYS A 172 -33.09 17.32 24.04
C LYS A 172 -34.03 18.52 24.14
N LEU A 173 -33.88 19.50 23.26
CA LEU A 173 -34.73 20.70 23.24
C LEU A 173 -36.20 20.41 22.88
N LYS A 174 -36.48 19.34 22.13
CA LYS A 174 -37.86 18.94 21.77
C LYS A 174 -38.60 18.20 22.88
N VAL A 175 -37.89 17.73 23.91
CA VAL A 175 -38.45 16.93 25.02
C VAL A 175 -38.57 17.76 26.31
N ALA A 176 -38.01 18.98 26.32
CA ALA A 176 -38.19 20.00 27.36
C ALA A 176 -39.41 20.88 27.05
#